data_AF-A0A8K0A1L8-F1
#
_entry.id   AF-A0A8K0A1L8-F1
#
_cell.length_a   1.000
_cell.length_b   1.000
_cell.length_c   1.000
_cell.angle_alpha   90.00
_cell.angle_beta   90.00
_cell.angle_gamma   90.00
#
_symmetry.space_group_name_H-M   'P 1'
#
loop_
_entity.id
_entity.type
_entity.pdbx_description
1 polymer ?
#
loop_
_entity_poly.entity_id
_entity_poly.type
_entity_poly.pdbx_seq_one_letter_code
_entity_poly.pdbx_strand_id
1 'polypeptide(L)'
;MDARQRLTRRLPTLPSSPGNKDAQAESEGQAPSTLYRRTLRKVVIKKPTLWSCLFPSIAARREQLWYRMKSEPRGLAFILNNKHFDTMKVRHGSDCDSRNMEHLLKALRFKTVVHRDLTAEEILSEVRKFSLLDHSDYDCCAVVLLSHGNAEAIFGTDGKPVSYSAILQRFDGQHNKALLNKPKLFFMEACRGDITDRGADEFPLLLPFSYQDTEANRQRNYFVPSNMPNICDIYLGFSTVPGYTSWRNSQRGSWFVQSLINVFSEHAAREDLCSLMTRVNQKVALSFESQGGKLTKRKQVPAPVNRLTKKLYFFPEYAR
;
A
#
# COMPACT_ATOMS: atom_id res chain seq x y z
N MET A 1 4.11 -1.53 -77.20
CA MET A 1 3.69 -2.95 -77.10
C MET A 1 3.87 -3.32 -75.64
N ASP A 2 2.84 -3.09 -74.80
CA ASP A 2 1.78 -4.04 -74.41
C ASP A 2 2.38 -5.30 -73.73
N ALA A 3 1.95 -5.83 -72.58
CA ALA A 3 0.67 -5.76 -71.90
C ALA A 3 0.80 -6.11 -70.40
N ARG A 4 -0.30 -5.82 -69.69
CA ARG A 4 -0.65 -6.05 -68.27
C ARG A 4 -0.69 -7.55 -67.87
N GLN A 5 -0.51 -7.85 -66.58
CA GLN A 5 -1.42 -8.76 -65.86
C GLN A 5 -1.40 -8.55 -64.33
N ARG A 6 -2.61 -8.36 -63.76
CA ARG A 6 -2.94 -8.27 -62.33
C ARG A 6 -3.17 -9.68 -61.78
N LEU A 7 -2.72 -9.95 -60.56
CA LEU A 7 -3.12 -11.12 -59.77
C LEU A 7 -3.66 -10.66 -58.40
N THR A 8 -4.97 -10.86 -58.21
CA THR A 8 -5.71 -10.72 -56.97
C THR A 8 -5.58 -12.00 -56.14
N ARG A 9 -5.20 -11.90 -54.84
CA ARG A 9 -5.23 -13.03 -53.90
C ARG A 9 -6.53 -13.01 -53.10
N ARG A 10 -7.31 -14.10 -53.18
CA ARG A 10 -8.45 -14.43 -52.30
C ARG A 10 -7.96 -15.24 -51.09
N LEU A 11 -8.59 -15.02 -49.93
CA LEU A 11 -8.43 -15.78 -48.69
C LEU A 11 -9.16 -17.15 -48.76
N PRO A 12 -8.65 -18.22 -48.12
CA PRO A 12 -9.30 -19.54 -48.11
C PRO A 12 -10.28 -19.73 -46.93
N THR A 13 -11.35 -20.47 -47.20
CA THR A 13 -12.42 -20.92 -46.29
C THR A 13 -12.07 -22.23 -45.57
N LEU A 14 -12.54 -22.37 -44.32
CA LEU A 14 -12.40 -23.56 -43.47
C LEU A 14 -13.38 -24.70 -43.87
N PRO A 15 -12.99 -25.99 -43.72
CA PRO A 15 -13.86 -27.12 -44.02
C PRO A 15 -14.71 -27.57 -42.83
N SER A 16 -15.91 -28.06 -43.15
CA SER A 16 -16.86 -28.73 -42.26
C SER A 16 -16.43 -30.17 -41.92
N SER A 17 -16.70 -30.62 -40.69
CA SER A 17 -16.47 -32.00 -40.24
C SER A 17 -17.79 -32.79 -40.14
N PRO A 18 -17.79 -34.10 -40.42
CA PRO A 18 -18.99 -34.93 -40.48
C PRO A 18 -19.34 -35.54 -39.12
N GLY A 19 -20.62 -35.87 -38.94
CA GLY A 19 -21.14 -36.48 -37.72
C GLY A 19 -20.84 -37.97 -37.60
N ASN A 20 -20.92 -38.47 -36.36
CA ASN A 20 -21.28 -39.85 -36.11
C ASN A 20 -22.11 -39.94 -34.81
N LYS A 21 -23.11 -40.83 -34.86
CA LYS A 21 -24.06 -41.14 -33.78
C LYS A 21 -23.53 -42.30 -32.93
N ASP A 22 -24.02 -42.32 -31.69
CA ASP A 22 -24.34 -43.49 -30.84
C ASP A 22 -23.67 -43.47 -29.46
N ALA A 23 -24.51 -43.28 -28.44
CA ALA A 23 -24.62 -44.11 -27.23
C ALA A 23 -25.28 -43.31 -26.08
N GLN A 24 -26.44 -43.80 -25.67
CA GLN A 24 -27.29 -43.32 -24.57
C GLN A 24 -26.62 -43.51 -23.20
N ALA A 25 -26.90 -42.61 -22.25
CA ALA A 25 -27.22 -42.95 -20.85
C ALA A 25 -27.80 -41.72 -20.13
N GLU A 26 -29.04 -41.85 -19.68
CA GLU A 26 -29.74 -40.93 -18.80
C GLU A 26 -29.11 -40.95 -17.39
N SER A 27 -28.97 -39.78 -16.76
CA SER A 27 -29.21 -39.67 -15.32
C SER A 27 -29.67 -38.25 -14.98
N GLU A 28 -30.78 -38.18 -14.27
CA GLU A 28 -31.53 -36.99 -13.88
C GLU A 28 -30.69 -36.07 -12.98
N GLY A 29 -30.37 -34.88 -13.48
CA GLY A 29 -29.76 -33.81 -12.69
C GLY A 29 -30.82 -32.87 -12.13
N GLN A 30 -31.08 -33.00 -10.83
CA GLN A 30 -31.91 -32.09 -10.02
C GLN A 30 -31.63 -30.61 -10.33
N ALA A 31 -32.70 -29.87 -10.63
CA ALA A 31 -32.65 -28.42 -10.79
C ALA A 31 -32.13 -27.75 -9.50
N PRO A 32 -31.11 -26.87 -9.57
CA PRO A 32 -30.69 -26.12 -8.40
C PRO A 32 -31.80 -25.16 -7.96
N SER A 33 -32.16 -25.29 -6.69
CA SER A 33 -33.17 -24.54 -5.95
C SER A 33 -33.27 -23.05 -6.30
N THR A 34 -34.50 -22.59 -6.38
CA THR A 34 -35.02 -21.26 -6.73
C THR A 34 -34.63 -20.11 -5.78
N LEU A 35 -33.52 -20.21 -5.04
CA LEU A 35 -33.15 -19.23 -4.00
C LEU A 35 -32.03 -18.23 -4.39
N TYR A 36 -31.55 -18.25 -5.63
CA TYR A 36 -30.53 -17.30 -6.12
C TYR A 36 -31.02 -16.43 -7.29
N ARG A 37 -32.22 -15.85 -7.17
CA ARG A 37 -32.67 -14.72 -8.01
C ARG A 37 -32.99 -13.50 -7.15
N ARG A 38 -32.02 -13.06 -6.36
CA ARG A 38 -32.09 -11.77 -5.65
C ARG A 38 -31.31 -10.69 -6.43
N THR A 39 -32.07 -9.97 -7.24
CA THR A 39 -31.92 -8.52 -7.51
C THR A 39 -30.53 -8.03 -7.96
N LEU A 40 -30.18 -8.28 -9.24
CA LEU A 40 -29.22 -7.41 -9.92
C LEU A 40 -29.86 -6.03 -10.12
N ARG A 41 -29.67 -5.11 -9.17
CA ARG A 41 -29.92 -3.69 -9.44
C ARG A 41 -28.98 -3.27 -10.57
N LYS A 42 -29.51 -2.74 -11.68
CA LYS A 42 -28.70 -2.18 -12.77
C LYS A 42 -27.71 -1.17 -12.17
N VAL A 43 -26.41 -1.47 -12.24
CA VAL A 43 -25.36 -0.52 -11.86
C VAL A 43 -25.33 0.55 -12.96
N VAL A 44 -25.90 1.72 -12.67
CA VAL A 44 -25.87 2.87 -13.59
C VAL A 44 -24.72 3.77 -13.18
N ILE A 45 -23.66 3.81 -14.00
CA ILE A 45 -22.64 4.84 -13.88
C ILE A 45 -23.31 6.16 -14.30
N LYS A 46 -23.51 7.07 -13.35
CA LYS A 46 -24.03 8.40 -13.64
C LYS A 46 -23.08 9.08 -14.63
N LYS A 47 -23.58 9.44 -15.81
CA LYS A 47 -22.82 10.29 -16.73
C LYS A 47 -22.52 11.61 -16.00
N PRO A 48 -21.31 12.18 -16.11
CA PRO A 48 -21.04 13.49 -15.55
C PRO A 48 -21.95 14.49 -16.26
N THR A 49 -23.01 14.93 -15.58
CA THR A 49 -23.90 15.96 -16.11
C THR A 49 -23.29 17.32 -15.79
N LEU A 50 -23.20 18.18 -16.80
CA LEU A 50 -22.71 19.57 -16.72
C LEU A 50 -23.57 20.49 -15.81
N TRP A 51 -24.48 19.93 -15.02
CA TRP A 51 -25.60 20.63 -14.38
C TRP A 51 -25.52 20.75 -12.85
N SER A 52 -24.36 20.48 -12.24
CA SER A 52 -24.17 20.72 -10.80
C SER A 52 -23.68 22.13 -10.46
N CYS A 53 -23.57 23.04 -11.43
CA CYS A 53 -23.05 24.39 -11.21
C CYS A 53 -24.08 25.44 -10.75
N LEU A 54 -25.37 25.16 -10.67
CA LEU A 54 -26.37 26.19 -10.29
C LEU A 54 -27.45 25.61 -9.37
N PHE A 55 -27.60 26.26 -8.21
CA PHE A 55 -28.59 26.09 -7.11
C PHE A 55 -28.21 25.19 -5.91
N PRO A 56 -27.87 25.81 -4.76
CA PRO A 56 -27.67 25.14 -3.47
C PRO A 56 -28.94 25.22 -2.61
N SER A 57 -29.59 24.09 -2.32
CA SER A 57 -30.47 23.99 -1.13
C SER A 57 -30.84 22.54 -0.75
N ILE A 58 -29.90 21.81 -0.16
CA ILE A 58 -30.18 20.89 0.98
C ILE A 58 -28.91 20.89 1.85
N ALA A 59 -28.92 21.65 2.94
CA ALA A 59 -27.86 21.58 3.94
C ALA A 59 -28.05 20.33 4.80
N ALA A 60 -27.12 19.35 4.72
CA ALA A 60 -26.64 18.54 5.87
C ALA A 60 -25.69 17.39 5.45
N ARG A 61 -24.63 17.72 4.70
CA ARG A 61 -23.26 17.16 4.72
C ARG A 61 -22.64 17.61 3.40
N ARG A 62 -21.91 18.72 3.42
CA ARG A 62 -20.86 18.91 2.40
C ARG A 62 -19.99 17.65 2.52
N GLU A 63 -20.06 16.74 1.55
CA GLU A 63 -19.11 15.62 1.48
C GLU A 63 -17.73 16.26 1.41
N GLN A 64 -17.04 16.29 2.55
CA GLN A 64 -15.72 16.87 2.63
C GLN A 64 -14.79 15.89 1.90
N LEU A 65 -14.49 16.19 0.63
CA LEU A 65 -13.77 15.31 -0.28
C LEU A 65 -12.31 15.07 0.13
N TRP A 66 -11.78 15.88 1.06
CA TRP A 66 -10.42 15.77 1.58
C TRP A 66 -10.34 15.96 3.09
N TYR A 67 -9.32 15.41 3.73
CA TYR A 67 -9.05 15.64 5.15
C TYR A 67 -8.64 17.09 5.42
N ARG A 68 -8.97 17.57 6.62
CA ARG A 68 -8.41 18.81 7.14
C ARG A 68 -6.90 18.58 7.39
N MET A 69 -6.07 19.47 6.88
CA MET A 69 -4.61 19.47 7.02
C MET A 69 -4.14 20.94 7.07
N LYS A 70 -4.35 21.61 8.19
CA LYS A 70 -4.11 23.03 8.46
C LYS A 70 -3.48 23.32 9.83
N SER A 71 -3.48 22.38 10.78
CA SER A 71 -2.83 22.55 12.08
C SER A 71 -1.32 22.77 11.92
N GLU A 72 -0.75 23.58 12.81
CA GLU A 72 0.70 23.81 12.93
C GLU A 72 1.13 23.49 14.37
N PRO A 73 1.87 22.39 14.62
CA PRO A 73 2.27 21.37 13.63
C PRO A 73 1.06 20.54 13.15
N ARG A 74 1.19 19.90 11.99
CA ARG A 74 0.12 19.06 11.41
C ARG A 74 -0.16 17.81 12.21
N GLY A 75 0.86 17.30 12.88
CA GLY A 75 0.86 15.99 13.48
C GLY A 75 2.17 15.67 14.17
N LEU A 76 2.11 14.69 15.05
CA LEU A 76 3.29 14.04 15.57
C LEU A 76 3.74 12.94 14.60
N ALA A 77 5.05 12.76 14.50
CA ALA A 77 5.67 11.72 13.70
C ALA A 77 6.63 10.88 14.52
N PHE A 78 6.39 9.59 14.57
CA PHE A 78 7.26 8.59 15.18
C PHE A 78 8.18 8.00 14.10
N ILE A 79 9.49 8.00 14.32
CA ILE A 79 10.46 7.40 13.38
C ILE A 79 11.29 6.37 14.15
N LEU A 80 11.15 5.10 13.81
CA LEU A 80 12.01 4.03 14.28
C LEU A 80 13.11 3.75 13.26
N ASN A 81 14.35 3.75 13.71
CA ASN A 81 15.51 3.32 12.93
C ASN A 81 16.30 2.25 13.69
N ASN A 82 16.01 0.99 13.39
CA ASN A 82 16.82 -0.13 13.85
C ASN A 82 17.87 -0.45 12.79
N LYS A 83 19.13 -0.22 13.16
CA LYS A 83 20.31 -0.42 12.32
C LYS A 83 21.18 -1.57 12.81
N HIS A 84 21.42 -1.63 14.11
CA HIS A 84 22.30 -2.59 14.75
C HIS A 84 21.46 -3.66 15.45
N PHE A 85 21.76 -4.93 15.19
CA PHE A 85 21.01 -6.09 15.69
C PHE A 85 21.98 -7.10 16.28
N ASP A 86 21.51 -7.84 17.28
CA ASP A 86 22.35 -8.82 18.00
C ASP A 86 22.73 -10.00 17.11
N THR A 87 21.79 -10.47 16.29
CA THR A 87 21.93 -11.69 15.48
C THR A 87 21.72 -11.47 13.98
N MET A 88 21.27 -10.27 13.58
CA MET A 88 20.95 -9.95 12.18
C MET A 88 21.99 -9.01 11.56
N LYS A 89 22.03 -8.97 10.23
CA LYS A 89 22.98 -8.11 9.49
C LYS A 89 22.74 -6.62 9.78
N VAL A 90 23.84 -5.87 9.93
CA VAL A 90 23.79 -4.40 10.08
C VAL A 90 23.11 -3.75 8.88
N ARG A 91 22.21 -2.81 9.15
CA ARG A 91 21.42 -2.13 8.12
C ARG A 91 22.10 -0.86 7.59
N HIS A 92 23.27 -1.02 6.95
CA HIS A 92 24.03 0.11 6.35
C HIS A 92 23.17 0.98 5.43
N GLY A 93 23.21 2.30 5.61
CA GLY A 93 22.38 3.26 4.86
C GLY A 93 21.08 3.64 5.56
N SER A 94 20.63 2.91 6.60
CA SER A 94 19.38 3.21 7.30
C SER A 94 19.39 4.57 8.04
N ASP A 95 20.56 5.06 8.46
CA ASP A 95 20.69 6.40 9.03
C ASP A 95 20.48 7.51 7.99
N CYS A 96 20.78 7.23 6.72
CA CYS A 96 20.46 8.14 5.62
C CYS A 96 18.93 8.20 5.46
N ASP A 97 18.28 7.03 5.43
CA ASP A 97 16.82 6.93 5.35
C ASP A 97 16.12 7.66 6.50
N SER A 98 16.56 7.42 7.74
CA SER A 98 16.01 8.06 8.93
C SER A 98 16.13 9.58 8.88
N ARG A 99 17.30 10.12 8.53
CA ARG A 99 17.51 11.58 8.43
C ARG A 99 16.67 12.19 7.31
N ASN A 100 16.61 11.53 6.16
CA ASN A 100 15.83 12.01 5.03
C ASN A 100 14.32 12.02 5.35
N MET A 101 13.79 10.96 5.95
CA MET A 101 12.40 10.90 6.38
C MET A 101 12.07 11.96 7.44
N GLU A 102 12.99 12.20 8.39
CA GLU A 102 12.85 13.26 9.37
C GLU A 102 12.79 14.65 8.70
N HIS A 103 13.68 14.93 7.75
CA HIS A 103 13.68 16.18 6.98
C HIS A 103 12.39 16.36 6.19
N LEU A 104 11.93 15.32 5.49
CA LEU A 104 10.68 15.38 4.73
C LEU A 104 9.49 15.65 5.66
N LEU A 105 9.37 14.93 6.76
CA LEU A 105 8.25 15.09 7.69
C LEU A 105 8.27 16.47 8.35
N LYS A 106 9.44 17.01 8.70
CA LYS A 106 9.59 18.40 9.16
C LYS A 106 9.17 19.41 8.08
N ALA A 107 9.57 19.21 6.82
CA ALA A 107 9.15 20.06 5.70
C ALA A 107 7.62 20.00 5.47
N LEU A 108 7.01 18.86 5.76
CA LEU A 108 5.55 18.68 5.78
C LEU A 108 4.91 19.14 7.10
N ARG A 109 5.63 19.84 7.98
CA ARG A 109 5.15 20.43 9.25
C ARG A 109 4.73 19.40 10.32
N PHE A 110 5.35 18.23 10.34
CA PHE A 110 5.24 17.30 11.47
C PHE A 110 6.26 17.63 12.55
N LYS A 111 5.88 17.38 13.81
CA LYS A 111 6.83 17.31 14.92
C LYS A 111 7.34 15.88 15.04
N THR A 112 8.62 15.67 14.71
CA THR A 112 9.23 14.34 14.62
C THR A 112 9.95 13.93 15.91
N VAL A 113 9.86 12.65 16.27
CA VAL A 113 10.67 12.01 17.31
C VAL A 113 11.33 10.77 16.71
N VAL A 114 12.64 10.67 16.84
CA VAL A 114 13.44 9.56 16.28
C VAL A 114 13.88 8.64 17.41
N HIS A 115 13.57 7.36 17.27
CA HIS A 115 13.98 6.26 18.13
C HIS A 115 14.98 5.39 17.38
N ARG A 116 16.07 4.99 18.05
CA ARG A 116 17.16 4.21 17.43
C ARG A 116 17.35 2.91 18.18
N ASP A 117 17.55 1.84 17.41
CA ASP A 117 18.00 0.54 17.88
C ASP A 117 17.20 -0.01 19.09
N LEU A 118 15.87 -0.06 18.94
CA LEU A 118 14.97 -0.57 19.98
C LEU A 118 14.77 -2.10 19.85
N THR A 119 14.74 -2.78 20.99
CA THR A 119 14.27 -4.17 21.13
C THR A 119 12.77 -4.29 20.85
N ALA A 120 12.27 -5.52 20.65
CA ALA A 120 10.85 -5.72 20.38
C ALA A 120 9.92 -5.18 21.49
N GLU A 121 10.33 -5.33 22.75
CA GLU A 121 9.59 -4.80 23.90
C GLU A 121 9.59 -3.27 23.94
N GLU A 122 10.75 -2.65 23.70
CA GLU A 122 10.87 -1.19 23.64
C GLU A 122 10.08 -0.61 22.47
N ILE A 123 10.07 -1.24 21.29
CA ILE A 123 9.22 -0.82 20.17
C ILE A 123 7.76 -0.77 20.60
N LEU A 124 7.24 -1.83 21.21
CA LEU A 124 5.85 -1.88 21.67
C LEU A 124 5.55 -0.82 22.73
N SER A 125 6.49 -0.61 23.66
CA SER A 125 6.39 0.40 24.71
C SER A 125 6.36 1.82 24.14
N GLU A 126 7.29 2.16 23.25
CA GLU A 126 7.40 3.49 22.65
C GLU A 126 6.24 3.79 21.67
N VAL A 127 5.81 2.80 20.87
CA VAL A 127 4.61 2.93 20.04
C VAL A 127 3.37 3.18 20.89
N ARG A 128 3.23 2.46 22.02
CA ARG A 128 2.13 2.68 22.96
C ARG A 128 2.18 4.05 23.61
N LYS A 129 3.36 4.52 24.03
CA LYS A 129 3.52 5.89 24.57
C LYS A 129 3.11 6.92 23.52
N PHE A 130 3.61 6.79 22.30
CA PHE A 130 3.29 7.68 21.18
C PHE A 130 1.79 7.69 20.86
N SER A 131 1.14 6.53 20.85
CA SER A 131 -0.30 6.43 20.62
C SER A 131 -1.14 7.02 21.76
N LEU A 132 -0.58 7.21 22.95
CA LEU A 132 -1.27 7.79 24.11
C LEU A 132 -0.99 9.29 24.29
N LEU A 133 -0.13 9.89 23.46
CA LEU A 133 0.03 11.34 23.43
C LEU A 133 -1.28 12.03 23.06
N ASP A 134 -1.42 13.31 23.44
CA ASP A 134 -2.57 14.08 23.01
C ASP A 134 -2.45 14.45 21.53
N HIS A 135 -3.37 13.91 20.71
CA HIS A 135 -3.45 14.19 19.28
C HIS A 135 -4.59 15.16 18.93
N SER A 136 -5.28 15.74 19.91
CA SER A 136 -6.53 16.48 19.72
C SER A 136 -6.36 17.69 18.80
N ASP A 137 -5.27 18.45 18.98
CA ASP A 137 -4.97 19.67 18.23
C ASP A 137 -4.33 19.41 16.84
N TYR A 138 -3.94 18.17 16.58
CA TYR A 138 -3.32 17.78 15.31
C TYR A 138 -4.34 17.29 14.31
N ASP A 139 -4.01 17.42 13.03
CA ASP A 139 -4.85 16.97 11.93
C ASP A 139 -4.51 15.54 11.49
N CYS A 140 -3.31 15.03 11.80
CA CYS A 140 -2.85 13.71 11.38
C CYS A 140 -1.76 13.15 12.31
N CYS A 141 -1.37 11.89 12.11
CA CYS A 141 -0.13 11.35 12.67
C CYS A 141 0.63 10.51 11.64
N ALA A 142 1.94 10.39 11.83
CA ALA A 142 2.79 9.57 10.99
C ALA A 142 3.66 8.61 11.82
N VAL A 143 3.91 7.42 11.28
CA VAL A 143 4.76 6.39 11.86
C VAL A 143 5.66 5.85 10.75
N VAL A 144 6.97 5.97 10.93
CA VAL A 144 7.98 5.46 10.00
C VAL A 144 8.71 4.32 10.69
N LEU A 145 8.71 3.14 10.09
CA LEU A 145 9.35 1.94 10.62
C LEU A 145 10.47 1.51 9.67
N LEU A 146 11.73 1.74 10.07
CA LEU A 146 12.92 1.32 9.34
C LEU A 146 13.59 0.18 10.14
N SER A 147 13.32 -1.08 9.77
CA SER A 147 13.92 -2.24 10.44
C SER A 147 14.11 -3.42 9.48
N HIS A 148 14.65 -4.53 9.96
CA HIS A 148 14.38 -5.82 9.32
C HIS A 148 12.92 -6.20 9.54
N GLY A 149 12.39 -7.10 8.71
CA GLY A 149 11.04 -7.60 8.87
C GLY A 149 10.74 -8.77 7.98
N ASN A 150 9.49 -9.20 8.03
CA ASN A 150 8.90 -10.20 7.16
C ASN A 150 7.47 -9.75 6.77
N ALA A 151 6.68 -10.66 6.21
CA ALA A 151 5.34 -10.35 5.71
C ALA A 151 4.39 -9.74 6.77
N GLU A 152 4.57 -10.10 8.04
CA GLU A 152 3.64 -9.84 9.14
C GLU A 152 4.22 -8.99 10.29
N ALA A 153 5.55 -8.82 10.35
CA ALA A 153 6.23 -8.16 11.46
C ALA A 153 7.48 -7.37 11.04
N ILE A 154 7.88 -6.42 11.90
CA ILE A 154 9.25 -5.90 11.97
C ILE A 154 10.01 -6.58 13.10
N PHE A 155 11.33 -6.56 13.06
CA PHE A 155 12.16 -7.11 14.14
C PHE A 155 12.71 -6.01 15.05
N GLY A 156 12.73 -6.30 16.36
CA GLY A 156 13.56 -5.59 17.32
C GLY A 156 15.04 -5.89 17.14
N THR A 157 15.90 -5.10 17.77
CA THR A 157 17.37 -5.33 17.76
C THR A 157 17.76 -6.68 18.37
N ASP A 158 16.94 -7.18 19.29
CA ASP A 158 17.01 -8.51 19.90
C ASP A 158 16.54 -9.65 18.97
N GLY A 159 16.23 -9.35 17.70
CA GLY A 159 15.78 -10.32 16.69
C GLY A 159 14.36 -10.84 16.91
N LYS A 160 13.63 -10.34 17.92
CA LYS A 160 12.25 -10.76 18.19
C LYS A 160 11.26 -10.00 17.29
N PRO A 161 10.20 -10.66 16.80
CA PRO A 161 9.22 -10.04 15.92
C PRO A 161 8.22 -9.16 16.71
N VAL A 162 7.84 -8.03 16.11
CA VAL A 162 6.72 -7.17 16.51
C VAL A 162 5.75 -7.10 15.34
N SER A 163 4.55 -7.66 15.51
CA SER A 163 3.58 -7.75 14.41
C SER A 163 3.05 -6.37 14.02
N TYR A 164 2.81 -6.17 12.71
CA TYR A 164 2.18 -4.94 12.21
C TYR A 164 0.79 -4.76 12.83
N SER A 165 0.06 -5.85 13.08
CA SER A 165 -1.26 -5.80 13.72
C SER A 165 -1.18 -5.22 15.14
N ALA A 166 -0.20 -5.62 15.95
CA ALA A 166 -0.02 -5.10 17.30
C ALA A 166 0.32 -3.61 17.31
N ILE A 167 1.08 -3.13 16.32
CA ILE A 167 1.38 -1.70 16.14
C ILE A 167 0.10 -0.95 15.72
N LEU A 168 -0.58 -1.40 14.67
CA LEU A 168 -1.74 -0.71 14.10
C LEU A 168 -2.92 -0.62 15.07
N GLN A 169 -3.15 -1.65 15.89
CA GLN A 169 -4.22 -1.67 16.89
C GLN A 169 -4.12 -0.49 17.88
N ARG A 170 -2.92 0.02 18.15
CA ARG A 170 -2.73 1.16 19.05
C ARG A 170 -3.29 2.49 18.52
N PHE A 171 -3.55 2.57 17.21
CA PHE A 171 -4.02 3.78 16.54
C PHE A 171 -5.49 3.69 16.10
N ASP A 172 -6.18 2.64 16.51
CA ASP A 172 -7.59 2.48 16.21
C ASP A 172 -8.47 3.43 17.06
N GLY A 173 -9.75 3.54 16.69
CA GLY A 173 -10.68 4.45 17.37
C GLY A 173 -11.03 4.04 18.81
N GLN A 174 -10.75 2.78 19.18
CA GLN A 174 -10.98 2.28 20.54
C GLN A 174 -9.86 2.68 21.48
N HIS A 175 -8.61 2.63 21.01
CA HIS A 175 -7.42 2.91 21.80
C HIS A 175 -7.03 4.39 21.78
N ASN A 176 -7.34 5.12 20.71
CA ASN A 176 -7.08 6.56 20.63
C ASN A 176 -8.24 7.32 19.96
N LYS A 177 -9.11 7.91 20.80
CA LYS A 177 -10.24 8.73 20.35
C LYS A 177 -9.81 10.04 19.68
N ALA A 178 -8.65 10.60 20.03
CA ALA A 178 -8.15 11.85 19.45
C ALA A 178 -7.74 11.70 17.97
N LEU A 179 -7.54 10.47 17.50
CA LEU A 179 -7.22 10.12 16.11
C LEU A 179 -8.43 9.66 15.27
N LEU A 180 -9.65 9.72 15.82
CA LEU A 180 -10.87 9.44 15.06
C LEU A 180 -11.03 10.44 13.91
N ASN A 181 -11.35 9.95 12.71
CA ASN A 181 -11.51 10.75 11.48
C ASN A 181 -10.25 11.51 11.01
N LYS A 182 -9.09 11.21 11.60
CA LYS A 182 -7.79 11.79 11.21
C LYS A 182 -6.94 10.75 10.46
N PRO A 183 -6.25 11.13 9.38
CA PRO A 183 -5.38 10.22 8.66
C PRO A 183 -4.18 9.78 9.52
N LYS A 184 -3.93 8.48 9.53
CA LYS A 184 -2.85 7.80 10.24
C LYS A 184 -1.93 7.15 9.22
N LEU A 185 -0.74 7.70 9.06
CA LEU A 185 0.18 7.35 7.97
C LEU A 185 1.29 6.44 8.45
N PHE A 186 1.43 5.26 7.85
CA PHE A 186 2.50 4.32 8.18
C PHE A 186 3.40 4.14 6.95
N PHE A 187 4.68 4.41 7.08
CA PHE A 187 5.68 4.14 6.03
C PHE A 187 6.65 3.07 6.56
N MET A 188 6.69 1.92 5.88
CA MET A 188 7.35 0.72 6.38
C MET A 188 8.42 0.28 5.39
N GLU A 189 9.67 0.46 5.78
CA GLU A 189 10.87 -0.01 5.09
C GLU A 189 11.39 -1.26 5.80
N ALA A 190 10.87 -2.40 5.38
CA ALA A 190 11.27 -3.71 5.85
C ALA A 190 11.09 -4.74 4.73
N CYS A 191 11.92 -5.78 4.70
CA CYS A 191 11.67 -6.93 3.84
C CYS A 191 10.32 -7.55 4.22
N ARG A 192 9.61 -8.11 3.23
CA ARG A 192 8.38 -8.86 3.47
C ARG A 192 8.49 -10.33 3.08
N GLY A 193 9.71 -10.77 2.78
CA GLY A 193 10.12 -12.12 2.46
C GLY A 193 11.43 -12.10 1.68
N ASP A 194 11.85 -13.27 1.19
CA ASP A 194 13.16 -13.48 0.58
C ASP A 194 13.11 -13.61 -0.96
N ILE A 195 11.93 -13.45 -1.56
CA ILE A 195 11.77 -13.50 -3.01
C ILE A 195 12.38 -12.23 -3.64
N THR A 196 13.21 -12.43 -4.66
CA THR A 196 13.82 -11.34 -5.43
C THR A 196 13.21 -11.27 -6.83
N ASP A 197 12.52 -10.18 -7.13
CA ASP A 197 11.85 -9.95 -8.42
C ASP A 197 12.88 -9.82 -9.55
N ARG A 198 12.76 -10.64 -10.61
CA ARG A 198 13.66 -10.66 -11.79
C ARG A 198 13.22 -9.73 -12.91
N GLY A 199 12.08 -9.05 -12.77
CA GLY A 199 11.48 -8.26 -13.83
C GLY A 199 10.81 -9.11 -14.91
N ALA A 200 10.35 -8.45 -15.98
CA ALA A 200 9.49 -9.05 -17.00
C ALA A 200 10.18 -10.08 -17.93
N ASP A 201 11.51 -10.16 -17.91
CA ASP A 201 12.29 -11.06 -18.79
C ASP A 201 12.21 -12.54 -18.37
N GLU A 202 11.74 -12.84 -17.16
CA GLU A 202 11.37 -14.17 -16.72
C GLU A 202 10.06 -14.07 -15.93
N PHE A 203 8.92 -14.11 -16.61
CA PHE A 203 7.61 -14.24 -15.96
C PHE A 203 7.61 -15.59 -15.21
N PRO A 204 7.65 -15.64 -13.86
CA PRO A 204 7.26 -16.86 -13.20
C PRO A 204 5.74 -16.88 -13.34
N LEU A 205 5.20 -17.73 -14.22
CA LEU A 205 3.78 -18.09 -14.23
C LEU A 205 3.31 -18.72 -12.91
N LEU A 206 4.17 -18.74 -11.89
CA LEU A 206 3.93 -19.18 -10.53
C LEU A 206 4.23 -18.01 -9.58
N LEU A 207 3.28 -17.08 -9.48
CA LEU A 207 3.03 -16.48 -8.16
C LEU A 207 2.82 -17.66 -7.20
N PRO A 208 3.39 -17.68 -5.98
CA PRO A 208 2.95 -18.62 -4.96
C PRO A 208 1.56 -18.20 -4.50
N PHE A 209 0.56 -18.41 -5.36
CA PHE A 209 -0.85 -18.37 -5.02
C PHE A 209 -1.27 -19.75 -4.53
N SER A 210 -0.54 -20.30 -3.56
CA SER A 210 -1.09 -21.29 -2.65
C SER A 210 -1.32 -20.62 -1.31
N TYR A 211 -2.28 -19.68 -1.31
CA TYR A 211 -3.04 -19.41 -0.10
C TYR A 211 -3.85 -20.68 0.16
N GLN A 212 -3.27 -21.63 0.89
CA GLN A 212 -4.03 -22.76 1.39
C GLN A 212 -5.02 -22.21 2.41
N ASP A 213 -6.25 -21.99 1.95
CA ASP A 213 -7.42 -21.73 2.79
C ASP A 213 -7.76 -23.02 3.54
N THR A 214 -6.94 -23.37 4.53
CA THR A 214 -7.28 -24.42 5.49
C THR A 214 -8.33 -23.88 6.45
N GLU A 215 -9.33 -24.68 6.81
CA GLU A 215 -10.41 -24.30 7.74
C GLU A 215 -9.92 -23.70 9.08
N ALA A 216 -8.69 -24.00 9.50
CA ALA A 216 -8.02 -23.38 10.64
C ALA A 216 -7.84 -21.85 10.53
N ASN A 217 -7.86 -21.28 9.31
CA ASN A 217 -7.71 -19.85 9.07
C ASN A 217 -9.05 -19.09 9.11
N ARG A 218 -10.19 -19.78 9.16
CA ARG A 218 -11.53 -19.16 9.29
C ARG A 218 -11.91 -18.78 10.73
N GLN A 219 -11.14 -19.24 11.73
CA GLN A 219 -11.41 -19.00 13.16
C GLN A 219 -10.45 -18.02 13.83
N ARG A 220 -9.91 -17.04 13.09
CA ARG A 220 -9.37 -15.82 13.72
C ARG A 220 -10.45 -14.75 13.70
N ASN A 221 -11.18 -14.67 14.83
CA ASN A 221 -12.27 -13.75 15.13
C ASN A 221 -12.11 -12.34 14.51
N TYR A 222 -12.74 -12.11 13.36
CA TYR A 222 -13.20 -10.79 12.94
C TYR A 222 -14.70 -10.72 13.21
N PHE A 223 -15.06 -10.40 14.45
CA PHE A 223 -16.41 -9.97 14.79
C PHE A 223 -16.41 -8.46 15.02
N VAL A 224 -17.01 -7.68 14.11
CA VAL A 224 -17.40 -6.28 14.37
C VAL A 224 -18.66 -5.91 13.58
N PRO A 225 -19.82 -5.79 14.24
CA PRO A 225 -20.88 -4.85 13.83
C PRO A 225 -21.17 -3.82 14.97
N SER A 226 -21.54 -2.57 14.76
CA SER A 226 -21.96 -1.81 13.57
C SER A 226 -21.60 -0.31 13.72
N ASN A 227 -21.42 0.36 12.56
CA ASN A 227 -21.18 1.79 12.32
C ASN A 227 -19.72 2.29 12.45
N MET A 228 -18.97 2.09 11.35
CA MET A 228 -17.57 2.46 11.03
C MET A 228 -16.51 1.39 11.37
N PRO A 229 -15.76 0.85 10.39
CA PRO A 229 -14.66 -0.07 10.67
C PRO A 229 -13.59 0.59 11.55
N ASN A 230 -13.15 -0.11 12.60
CA ASN A 230 -12.15 0.37 13.58
C ASN A 230 -10.79 0.77 12.95
N ILE A 231 -10.55 0.36 11.70
CA ILE A 231 -9.28 0.57 10.95
C ILE A 231 -9.41 1.59 9.80
N CYS A 232 -10.40 2.48 9.84
CA CYS A 232 -10.54 3.56 8.87
C CYS A 232 -9.50 4.67 9.05
N ASP A 233 -9.26 5.40 7.97
CA ASP A 233 -8.34 6.53 7.91
C ASP A 233 -6.87 6.13 8.17
N ILE A 234 -6.52 4.89 7.84
CA ILE A 234 -5.14 4.38 7.88
C ILE A 234 -4.58 4.27 6.47
N TYR A 235 -3.36 4.74 6.27
CA TYR A 235 -2.60 4.52 5.05
C TYR A 235 -1.33 3.73 5.36
N LEU A 236 -1.09 2.63 4.66
CA LEU A 236 0.11 1.80 4.82
C LEU A 236 0.95 1.87 3.55
N GLY A 237 2.10 2.51 3.58
CA GLY A 237 3.09 2.51 2.51
C GLY A 237 4.19 1.49 2.79
N PHE A 238 4.03 0.25 2.30
CA PHE A 238 5.09 -0.77 2.37
C PHE A 238 6.09 -0.58 1.23
N SER A 239 7.37 -0.69 1.52
CA SER A 239 8.46 -0.56 0.54
C SER A 239 8.48 -1.67 -0.53
N THR A 240 7.89 -2.82 -0.23
CA THR A 240 7.83 -3.99 -1.14
C THR A 240 6.54 -4.80 -0.93
N VAL A 241 6.17 -5.61 -1.92
CA VAL A 241 5.04 -6.53 -1.86
C VAL A 241 5.29 -7.69 -0.86
N PRO A 242 4.24 -8.26 -0.23
CA PRO A 242 4.40 -9.44 0.63
C PRO A 242 5.17 -10.57 -0.07
N GLY A 243 6.12 -11.20 0.63
CA GLY A 243 6.98 -12.25 0.11
C GLY A 243 8.30 -11.78 -0.49
N TYR A 244 8.48 -10.49 -0.76
CA TYR A 244 9.65 -9.98 -1.48
C TYR A 244 10.63 -9.19 -0.61
N THR A 245 11.88 -9.14 -1.07
CA THR A 245 12.96 -8.36 -0.45
C THR A 245 12.76 -6.85 -0.69
N SER A 246 13.18 -6.03 0.27
CA SER A 246 13.33 -4.58 0.10
C SER A 246 14.81 -4.23 -0.03
N TRP A 247 15.17 -3.53 -1.10
CA TRP A 247 16.55 -3.21 -1.44
C TRP A 247 17.02 -1.90 -0.84
N ARG A 248 18.29 -1.91 -0.40
CA ARG A 248 18.96 -0.74 0.14
C ARG A 248 20.35 -0.59 -0.44
N ASN A 249 20.74 0.65 -0.69
CA ASN A 249 22.11 1.02 -0.99
C ASN A 249 22.81 1.47 0.31
N SER A 250 24.01 0.96 0.56
CA SER A 250 24.77 1.21 1.79
C SER A 250 25.13 2.68 2.00
N GLN A 251 25.25 3.48 0.93
CA GLN A 251 25.61 4.89 0.98
C GLN A 251 24.40 5.82 0.82
N ARG A 252 23.46 5.47 -0.07
CA ARG A 252 22.34 6.35 -0.47
C ARG A 252 21.03 6.09 0.25
N GLY A 253 20.90 5.01 1.01
CA GLY A 253 19.65 4.60 1.64
C GLY A 253 18.81 3.68 0.76
N SER A 254 17.54 3.46 1.13
CA SER A 254 16.62 2.56 0.42
C SER A 254 16.04 3.20 -0.84
N TRP A 255 15.72 2.39 -1.84
CA TRP A 255 15.11 2.89 -3.08
C TRP A 255 13.75 3.51 -2.82
N PHE A 256 12.99 2.94 -1.90
CA PHE A 256 11.68 3.42 -1.48
C PHE A 256 11.77 4.77 -0.77
N VAL A 257 12.65 4.92 0.23
CA VAL A 257 12.79 6.19 0.96
C VAL A 257 13.33 7.27 0.03
N GLN A 258 14.37 7.00 -0.77
CA GLN A 258 14.85 7.96 -1.77
C GLN A 258 13.72 8.42 -2.72
N SER A 259 12.85 7.49 -3.13
CA SER A 259 11.72 7.80 -4.00
C SER A 259 10.63 8.62 -3.29
N LEU A 260 10.32 8.30 -2.03
CA LEU A 260 9.41 9.10 -1.20
C LEU A 260 9.87 10.56 -1.13
N ILE A 261 11.14 10.79 -0.79
CA ILE A 261 11.70 12.13 -0.64
C ILE A 261 11.60 12.91 -1.94
N ASN A 262 12.05 12.33 -3.04
CA ASN A 262 12.04 13.00 -4.34
C ASN A 262 10.61 13.35 -4.78
N VAL A 263 9.70 12.38 -4.75
CA VAL A 263 8.32 12.59 -5.19
C VAL A 263 7.59 13.60 -4.31
N PHE A 264 7.70 13.48 -2.99
CA PHE A 264 6.99 14.38 -2.09
C PHE A 264 7.53 15.81 -2.18
N SER A 265 8.84 15.98 -2.32
CA SER A 265 9.45 17.31 -2.47
C SER A 265 8.96 18.04 -3.73
N GLU A 266 8.69 17.31 -4.83
CA GLU A 266 8.29 17.89 -6.11
C GLU A 266 6.76 18.02 -6.28
N HIS A 267 5.98 17.17 -5.62
CA HIS A 267 4.56 16.99 -5.92
C HIS A 267 3.62 17.16 -4.72
N ALA A 268 4.09 17.15 -3.46
CA ALA A 268 3.20 17.17 -2.29
C ALA A 268 2.37 18.45 -2.13
N ALA A 269 2.76 19.53 -2.82
CA ALA A 269 2.00 20.79 -2.89
C ALA A 269 0.69 20.68 -3.70
N ARG A 270 0.59 19.73 -4.63
CA ARG A 270 -0.46 19.68 -5.67
C ARG A 270 -1.17 18.34 -5.81
N GLU A 271 -0.58 17.26 -5.32
CA GLU A 271 -1.13 15.91 -5.48
C GLU A 271 -1.55 15.30 -4.14
N ASP A 272 -2.57 14.44 -4.17
CA ASP A 272 -2.99 13.68 -3.00
C ASP A 272 -2.05 12.49 -2.74
N LEU A 273 -2.06 11.98 -1.51
CA LEU A 273 -1.17 10.90 -1.07
C LEU A 273 -1.23 9.66 -1.97
N CYS A 274 -2.39 9.30 -2.53
CA CYS A 274 -2.48 8.14 -3.40
C CYS A 274 -1.79 8.38 -4.75
N SER A 275 -1.94 9.58 -5.31
CA SER A 275 -1.21 10.01 -6.51
C SER A 275 0.30 10.07 -6.26
N LEU A 276 0.73 10.65 -5.13
CA LEU A 276 2.14 10.67 -4.73
C LEU A 276 2.72 9.26 -4.67
N MET A 277 2.01 8.34 -4.00
CA MET A 277 2.51 6.97 -3.84
C MET A 277 2.46 6.17 -5.15
N THR A 278 1.58 6.53 -6.09
CA THR A 278 1.63 5.99 -7.45
C THR A 278 2.90 6.42 -8.18
N ARG A 279 3.32 7.68 -8.03
CA ARG A 279 4.62 8.16 -8.56
C ARG A 279 5.79 7.48 -7.89
N VAL A 280 5.72 7.25 -6.57
CA VAL A 280 6.74 6.48 -5.84
C VAL A 280 6.85 5.07 -6.40
N ASN A 281 5.73 4.40 -6.66
CA ASN A 281 5.72 3.09 -7.30
C ASN A 281 6.41 3.11 -8.67
N GLN A 282 6.04 4.08 -9.51
CA GLN A 282 6.65 4.25 -10.83
C GLN A 282 8.16 4.47 -10.72
N LYS A 283 8.60 5.35 -9.82
CA LYS A 283 10.02 5.69 -9.65
C LYS A 283 10.82 4.49 -9.17
N VAL A 284 10.33 3.75 -8.17
CA VAL A 284 11.00 2.53 -7.68
C VAL A 284 11.10 1.47 -8.78
N ALA A 285 10.01 1.24 -9.52
CA ALA A 285 9.97 0.24 -10.59
C ALA A 285 10.89 0.58 -11.78
N LEU A 286 10.97 1.86 -12.17
CA LEU A 286 11.69 2.27 -13.39
C LEU A 286 13.14 2.69 -13.13
N SER A 287 13.42 3.38 -12.02
CA SER A 287 14.73 4.02 -11.80
C SER A 287 15.74 3.14 -11.07
N PHE A 288 15.31 2.00 -10.54
CA PHE A 288 16.16 1.15 -9.72
C PHE A 288 16.26 -0.28 -10.23
N GLU A 289 17.45 -0.83 -10.09
CA GLU A 289 17.80 -2.20 -10.43
C GLU A 289 18.99 -2.62 -9.56
N SER A 290 18.98 -3.85 -9.04
CA SER A 290 20.06 -4.33 -8.19
C SER A 290 21.30 -4.60 -9.04
N GLN A 291 22.47 -4.25 -8.49
CA GLN A 291 23.76 -4.48 -9.13
C GLN A 291 24.61 -5.39 -8.23
N GLY A 292 25.23 -6.41 -8.83
CA GLY A 292 26.25 -7.24 -8.17
C GLY A 292 25.94 -8.74 -8.09
N GLY A 293 26.87 -9.56 -8.60
CA GLY A 293 26.89 -11.01 -8.42
C GLY A 293 25.64 -11.74 -8.94
N LYS A 294 25.25 -12.84 -8.26
CA LYS A 294 24.09 -13.69 -8.62
C LYS A 294 22.73 -12.99 -8.51
N LEU A 295 22.67 -11.83 -7.85
CA LEU A 295 21.45 -11.06 -7.60
C LEU A 295 21.41 -9.75 -8.39
N THR A 296 22.09 -9.69 -9.55
CA THR A 296 21.97 -8.55 -10.47
C THR A 296 20.59 -8.54 -11.16
N LYS A 297 20.18 -7.38 -11.69
CA LYS A 297 18.93 -7.17 -12.46
C LYS A 297 17.63 -7.43 -11.69
N ARG A 298 17.63 -7.24 -10.36
CA ARG A 298 16.42 -7.39 -9.55
C ARG A 298 15.66 -6.09 -9.41
N LYS A 299 14.34 -6.22 -9.41
CA LYS A 299 13.38 -5.12 -9.36
C LYS A 299 12.70 -5.07 -7.99
N GLN A 300 11.98 -3.99 -7.75
CA GLN A 300 11.17 -3.78 -6.57
C GLN A 300 9.96 -2.93 -6.96
N VAL A 301 8.84 -3.18 -6.31
CA VAL A 301 7.69 -2.27 -6.35
C VAL A 301 7.10 -2.14 -4.95
N PRO A 302 6.85 -0.92 -4.45
CA PRO A 302 6.14 -0.69 -3.21
C PRO A 302 4.67 -1.12 -3.31
N ALA A 303 4.09 -1.45 -2.16
CA ALA A 303 2.76 -2.05 -2.08
C ALA A 303 1.86 -1.28 -1.08
N PRO A 304 1.35 -0.10 -1.46
CA PRO A 304 0.52 0.67 -0.57
C PRO A 304 -0.85 0.01 -0.33
N VAL A 305 -1.36 0.12 0.90
CA VAL A 305 -2.73 -0.26 1.28
C VAL A 305 -3.44 1.01 1.76
N ASN A 306 -4.45 1.42 1.00
CA ASN A 306 -5.23 2.62 1.29
C ASN A 306 -6.53 2.26 2.02
N ARG A 307 -6.70 2.75 3.25
CA ARG A 307 -7.97 2.70 4.01
C ARG A 307 -8.45 4.11 4.38
N LEU A 308 -7.95 5.13 3.67
CA LEU A 308 -8.42 6.50 3.79
C LEU A 308 -9.83 6.64 3.23
N THR A 309 -10.65 7.46 3.88
CA THR A 309 -12.04 7.73 3.50
C THR A 309 -12.21 9.04 2.73
N LYS A 310 -11.17 9.87 2.72
CA LYS A 310 -11.10 11.15 2.00
C LYS A 310 -9.74 11.29 1.32
N LYS A 311 -9.62 12.18 0.34
CA LYS A 311 -8.32 12.53 -0.23
C LYS A 311 -7.44 13.20 0.82
N LEU A 312 -6.14 12.91 0.80
CA LEU A 312 -5.18 13.55 1.71
C LEU A 312 -4.20 14.38 0.90
N TYR A 313 -4.24 15.69 1.09
CA TYR A 313 -3.26 16.62 0.56
C TYR A 313 -2.45 17.19 1.70
N PHE A 314 -1.13 17.31 1.53
CA PHE A 314 -0.27 17.87 2.57
C PHE A 314 -0.20 19.38 2.53
N PHE A 315 -0.46 20.03 1.39
CA PHE A 315 -0.40 21.49 1.23
C PHE A 315 0.78 22.15 1.99
N PRO A 316 2.04 21.71 1.80
CA PRO A 316 3.18 22.42 2.36
C PRO A 316 3.13 23.87 1.87
N GLU A 317 3.02 24.83 2.78
CA GLU A 317 3.16 26.24 2.40
C GLU A 317 4.58 26.47 1.86
N TYR A 318 4.71 27.27 0.82
CA TYR A 318 6.02 27.77 0.40
C TYR A 318 6.65 28.43 1.61
N ALA A 319 7.83 27.96 2.03
CA ALA A 319 8.64 28.69 3.00
C ALA A 319 8.81 30.11 2.44
N ARG A 320 8.23 31.10 3.11
CA ARG A 320 8.44 32.51 2.81
C ARG A 320 9.88 32.89 3.17
#